data_AF-A0A0C2MYC4-F1
#
_entry.id   AF-A0A0C2MYC4-F1
#
_cell.length_a   1.000
_cell.length_b   1.000
_cell.length_c   1.000
_cell.angle_alpha   90.00
_cell.angle_beta   90.00
_cell.angle_gamma   90.00
#
_symmetry.space_group_name_H-M   'P 1'
#
loop_
_entity.id
_entity.type
_entity.pdbx_description
1 polymer ?
#
loop_
_entity_poly.entity_id
_entity_poly.type
_entity_poly.pdbx_seq_one_letter_code
_entity_poly.pdbx_strand_id
1 'polypeptide(L)'
;MVPNIIDLCGDNVDYSENIGAGDQGIMFGYAADETDEKMPATVVYAHAITRRLSECRKKGIIPWLRPDGKSQVTFEYSRDVSLNNTSTEPGEGRLIPIRAPTIVISVQTDKGIELETIRTTLKKEVIEKVIPKHNLDDKTIYHIQPSGPFVIGGPQSDS
;
A
#
# COMPACT_ATOMS: atom_id res chain seq x y z
N MET A 1 -27.24 -1.00 -61.44
CA MET A 1 -26.81 -2.03 -60.47
C MET A 1 -25.54 -1.49 -59.82
N VAL A 2 -25.63 -1.10 -58.56
CA VAL A 2 -24.58 -0.37 -57.82
C VAL A 2 -23.41 -1.31 -57.49
N PRO A 3 -22.14 -0.89 -57.60
CA PRO A 3 -21.01 -1.69 -57.13
C PRO A 3 -20.97 -1.74 -55.60
N ASN A 4 -20.60 -2.90 -55.06
CA ASN A 4 -20.50 -3.17 -53.62
C ASN A 4 -19.37 -2.37 -52.94
N ILE A 5 -19.64 -1.95 -51.71
CA ILE A 5 -18.86 -1.06 -50.84
C ILE A 5 -17.62 -1.72 -50.18
N ILE A 6 -17.08 -2.81 -50.74
CA ILE A 6 -16.13 -3.69 -50.04
C ILE A 6 -14.67 -3.58 -50.50
N ASP A 7 -14.32 -2.65 -51.41
CA ASP A 7 -12.95 -2.57 -51.93
C ASP A 7 -12.07 -1.49 -51.25
N LEU A 8 -12.24 -1.26 -49.94
CA LEU A 8 -11.44 -0.28 -49.17
C LEU A 8 -10.77 -0.82 -47.89
N CYS A 9 -10.78 -2.13 -47.63
CA CYS A 9 -10.04 -2.71 -46.51
C CYS A 9 -9.42 -4.06 -46.91
N GLY A 10 -8.40 -4.02 -47.77
CA GLY A 10 -7.48 -5.13 -47.99
C GLY A 10 -6.14 -4.79 -47.37
N ASP A 11 -5.93 -5.21 -46.12
CA ASP A 11 -4.67 -5.64 -45.50
C ASP A 11 -4.82 -5.53 -43.97
N ASN A 12 -5.24 -6.62 -43.34
CA ASN A 12 -5.13 -6.81 -41.88
C ASN A 12 -3.64 -6.96 -41.52
N VAL A 13 -2.88 -5.88 -41.55
CA VAL A 13 -1.54 -5.83 -40.98
C VAL A 13 -1.73 -5.55 -39.50
N ASP A 14 -1.45 -6.54 -38.65
CA ASP A 14 -1.40 -6.34 -37.21
C ASP A 14 -0.26 -5.37 -36.90
N TYR A 15 -0.60 -4.08 -36.71
CA TYR A 15 0.36 -3.03 -36.40
C TYR A 15 1.05 -3.22 -35.03
N SER A 16 0.63 -4.19 -34.21
CA SER A 16 1.18 -4.38 -32.86
C SER A 16 2.57 -5.03 -32.83
N GLU A 17 2.87 -5.94 -33.75
CA GLU A 17 4.15 -6.67 -33.78
C GLU A 17 5.34 -5.82 -34.29
N ASN A 18 5.06 -4.67 -34.92
CA ASN A 18 6.07 -3.75 -35.46
C ASN A 18 6.37 -2.53 -34.57
N ILE A 19 5.83 -2.50 -33.34
CA ILE A 19 6.08 -1.40 -32.40
C ILE A 19 7.32 -1.71 -31.57
N GLY A 20 8.38 -0.94 -31.77
CA GLY A 20 9.58 -0.97 -30.93
C GLY A 20 9.36 -0.35 -29.55
N ALA A 21 10.28 -0.59 -28.61
CA ALA A 21 10.26 0.07 -27.30
C ALA A 21 10.31 1.60 -27.45
N GLY A 22 9.50 2.31 -26.66
CA GLY A 22 9.39 3.78 -26.73
C GLY A 22 10.58 4.53 -26.12
N ASP A 23 11.36 3.88 -25.25
CA ASP A 23 12.60 4.39 -24.67
C ASP A 23 13.47 3.23 -24.15
N GLN A 24 14.76 3.49 -23.91
CA GLN A 24 15.67 2.56 -23.26
C GLN A 24 15.45 2.56 -21.73
N GLY A 25 15.42 1.37 -21.12
CA GLY A 25 15.21 1.25 -19.68
C GLY A 25 15.36 -0.18 -19.18
N ILE A 26 15.43 -0.32 -17.86
CA ILE A 26 15.46 -1.61 -17.15
C ILE A 26 14.22 -1.70 -16.27
N MET A 27 13.58 -2.86 -16.26
CA MET A 27 12.39 -3.13 -15.46
C MET A 27 12.64 -4.34 -14.57
N PHE A 28 12.16 -4.27 -13.32
CA PHE A 28 12.23 -5.37 -12.37
C PHE A 28 10.82 -5.83 -11.99
N GLY A 29 10.63 -7.14 -11.95
CA GLY A 29 9.46 -7.77 -11.32
C GLY A 29 9.87 -8.37 -9.99
N TYR A 30 8.97 -8.29 -9.01
CA TYR A 30 9.15 -8.93 -7.71
C TYR A 30 7.84 -9.54 -7.24
N ALA A 31 7.91 -10.70 -6.60
CA ALA A 31 6.79 -11.37 -5.96
C ALA A 31 7.29 -12.09 -4.70
N ALA A 32 6.47 -12.12 -3.65
CA ALA A 32 6.77 -12.80 -2.39
C ALA A 32 5.52 -13.53 -1.89
N ASP A 33 5.66 -14.73 -1.34
CA ASP A 33 4.53 -15.51 -0.85
C ASP A 33 4.09 -15.14 0.58
N GLU A 34 4.52 -13.98 1.07
CA GLU A 34 4.19 -13.44 2.40
C GLU A 34 2.70 -13.12 2.57
N THR A 35 2.01 -12.76 1.48
CA THR A 35 0.56 -12.48 1.44
C THR A 35 -0.13 -13.17 0.27
N ASP A 36 -1.47 -13.19 0.29
CA ASP A 36 -2.28 -13.79 -0.78
C ASP A 36 -2.09 -13.08 -2.13
N GLU A 37 -1.86 -11.77 -2.11
CA GLU A 37 -1.60 -10.94 -3.29
C GLU A 37 -0.18 -11.07 -3.84
N LYS A 38 0.64 -11.94 -3.26
CA LYS A 38 2.04 -12.20 -3.65
C LYS A 38 2.96 -10.99 -3.54
N MET A 39 2.75 -10.16 -2.51
CA MET A 39 3.52 -8.94 -2.23
C MET A 39 4.06 -8.95 -0.79
N PRO A 40 5.12 -8.17 -0.48
CA PRO A 40 5.63 -8.05 0.88
C PRO A 40 4.57 -7.53 1.86
N ALA A 41 4.49 -8.12 3.05
CA ALA A 41 3.50 -7.73 4.05
C ALA A 41 3.61 -6.23 4.44
N THR A 42 4.83 -5.69 4.52
CA THR A 42 5.09 -4.28 4.84
C THR A 42 4.34 -3.30 3.92
N VAL A 43 4.49 -3.44 2.60
CA VAL A 43 3.84 -2.55 1.62
C VAL A 43 2.35 -2.82 1.52
N VAL A 44 1.93 -4.10 1.62
CA VAL A 44 0.52 -4.49 1.60
C VAL A 44 -0.24 -3.81 2.74
N TYR A 45 0.26 -3.90 3.97
CA TYR A 45 -0.43 -3.30 5.13
C TYR A 45 -0.32 -1.78 5.19
N ALA A 46 0.79 -1.18 4.74
CA ALA A 46 0.88 0.28 4.61
C ALA A 46 -0.16 0.81 3.62
N HIS A 47 -0.27 0.22 2.42
CA HIS A 47 -1.29 0.62 1.46
C HIS A 47 -2.72 0.31 1.92
N ALA A 48 -2.92 -0.81 2.63
CA ALA A 48 -4.23 -1.14 3.17
C ALA A 48 -4.69 -0.12 4.23
N ILE A 49 -3.78 0.42 5.05
CA ILE A 49 -4.08 1.50 6.00
C ILE A 49 -4.52 2.77 5.26
N THR A 50 -3.79 3.24 4.25
CA THR A 50 -4.17 4.46 3.50
C THR A 50 -5.47 4.27 2.72
N ARG A 51 -5.70 3.06 2.18
CA ARG A 51 -6.97 2.67 1.56
C ARG A 51 -8.12 2.73 2.56
N ARG A 52 -7.93 2.20 3.78
CA ARG A 52 -8.93 2.24 4.85
C ARG A 52 -9.20 3.66 5.35
N LEU A 53 -8.19 4.51 5.48
CA LEU A 53 -8.38 5.94 5.77
C LEU A 53 -9.29 6.61 4.73
N SER A 54 -9.02 6.36 3.45
CA SER A 54 -9.84 6.87 2.35
C SER A 54 -11.27 6.32 2.38
N GLU A 55 -11.44 5.04 2.70
CA GLU A 55 -12.76 4.41 2.86
C GLU A 55 -13.54 5.06 4.01
N CYS A 56 -12.93 5.19 5.18
CA CYS A 56 -13.55 5.80 6.35
C CYS A 56 -14.00 7.24 6.09
N ARG A 57 -13.19 8.01 5.36
CA ARG A 57 -13.53 9.38 4.94
C ARG A 57 -14.70 9.37 3.94
N LYS A 58 -14.61 8.61 2.85
CA LYS A 58 -15.60 8.62 1.76
C LYS A 58 -16.95 8.06 2.19
N LYS A 59 -16.97 7.09 3.12
CA LYS A 59 -18.19 6.50 3.69
C LYS A 59 -18.72 7.25 4.91
N GLY A 60 -18.02 8.30 5.38
CA GLY A 60 -18.42 9.07 6.56
C GLY A 60 -18.30 8.33 7.89
N ILE A 61 -17.54 7.23 7.95
CA ILE A 61 -17.26 6.47 9.18
C ILE A 61 -16.45 7.32 10.16
N ILE A 62 -15.45 8.04 9.63
CA ILE A 62 -14.66 9.02 10.38
C ILE A 62 -14.79 10.36 9.63
N PRO A 63 -15.79 11.18 9.97
CA PRO A 63 -16.20 12.31 9.15
C PRO A 63 -15.17 13.47 9.14
N TRP A 64 -14.31 13.53 10.16
CA TRP A 64 -13.29 14.58 10.30
C TRP A 64 -11.99 14.30 9.54
N LEU A 65 -11.89 13.18 8.80
CA LEU A 65 -10.73 12.89 7.97
C LEU A 65 -10.68 13.76 6.73
N ARG A 66 -9.48 14.23 6.39
CA ARG A 66 -9.17 14.94 5.15
C ARG A 66 -8.34 14.05 4.21
N PRO A 67 -8.14 14.45 2.94
CA PRO A 67 -7.60 13.55 1.92
C PRO A 67 -6.12 13.17 2.09
N ASP A 68 -5.31 14.04 2.67
CA ASP A 68 -3.86 13.83 2.80
C ASP A 68 -3.56 12.88 3.99
N GLY A 69 -2.86 11.80 3.74
CA GLY A 69 -2.51 10.83 4.77
C GLY A 69 -1.38 9.89 4.34
N LYS A 70 -0.49 9.60 5.28
CA LYS A 70 0.70 8.77 5.13
C LYS A 70 0.68 7.67 6.19
N SER A 71 1.18 6.50 5.84
CA SER A 71 1.37 5.40 6.79
C SER A 71 2.66 4.66 6.53
N GLN A 72 3.24 4.12 7.59
CA GLN A 72 4.41 3.25 7.54
C GLN A 72 4.19 2.07 8.48
N VAL A 73 4.56 0.87 8.04
CA VAL A 73 4.48 -0.35 8.84
C VAL A 73 5.83 -1.04 8.80
N THR A 74 6.40 -1.27 9.97
CA THR A 74 7.60 -2.09 10.14
C THR A 74 7.16 -3.49 10.51
N PHE A 75 7.72 -4.51 9.85
CA PHE A 75 7.53 -5.92 10.21
C PHE A 75 8.82 -6.53 10.72
N GLU A 76 8.68 -7.37 11.76
CA GLU A 76 9.68 -8.34 12.16
C GLU A 76 9.50 -9.61 11.34
N TYR A 77 10.60 -10.14 10.81
CA TYR A 77 10.62 -11.30 9.95
C TYR A 77 11.49 -12.41 10.51
N SER A 78 11.05 -13.65 10.34
CA SER A 78 11.95 -14.80 10.38
C SER A 78 12.36 -15.17 8.96
N ARG A 79 13.54 -15.77 8.83
CA ARG A 79 14.07 -16.26 7.55
C ARG A 79 14.16 -17.78 7.59
N ASP A 80 13.47 -18.43 6.66
CA ASP A 80 13.54 -19.87 6.45
C ASP A 80 14.48 -20.18 5.27
N VAL A 81 15.64 -20.77 5.57
CA VAL A 81 16.65 -21.16 4.58
C VAL A 81 16.53 -22.62 4.14
N SER A 82 15.54 -23.36 4.67
CA SER A 82 15.37 -24.79 4.38
C SER A 82 15.04 -25.09 2.91
N LEU A 83 14.41 -24.12 2.23
CA LEU A 83 13.98 -24.28 0.84
C LEU A 83 15.13 -24.29 -0.17
N ASN A 84 16.30 -23.76 0.20
CA ASN A 84 17.41 -23.59 -0.74
C ASN A 84 18.61 -24.50 -0.47
N ASN A 85 18.70 -25.21 0.67
CA ASN A 85 19.80 -26.11 1.09
C ASN A 85 21.26 -25.60 0.93
N THR A 86 21.46 -24.38 0.46
CA THR A 86 22.74 -23.78 0.11
C THR A 86 22.59 -22.26 0.17
N SER A 87 22.61 -21.66 1.35
CA SER A 87 23.13 -20.29 1.50
C SER A 87 23.03 -19.78 2.93
N THR A 88 24.19 -19.42 3.48
CA THR A 88 24.33 -18.42 4.55
C THR A 88 24.41 -17.00 3.99
N GLU A 89 24.21 -16.84 2.67
CA GLU A 89 24.38 -15.58 1.96
C GLU A 89 23.25 -14.57 2.29
N PRO A 90 23.58 -13.28 2.40
CA PRO A 90 22.58 -12.23 2.53
C PRO A 90 21.62 -12.21 1.34
N GLY A 91 20.32 -12.31 1.60
CA GLY A 91 19.27 -12.13 0.58
C GLY A 91 18.60 -13.43 0.13
N GLU A 92 19.09 -14.58 0.58
CA GLU A 92 18.46 -15.87 0.30
C GLU A 92 17.60 -16.38 1.46
N GLY A 93 16.65 -17.26 1.14
CA GLY A 93 15.67 -17.80 2.08
C GLY A 93 14.31 -17.11 2.00
N ARG A 94 13.28 -17.84 2.44
CA ARG A 94 11.91 -17.37 2.48
C ARG A 94 11.69 -16.47 3.69
N LEU A 95 11.10 -15.29 3.47
CA LEU A 95 10.74 -14.37 4.53
C LEU A 95 9.35 -14.71 5.06
N ILE A 96 9.23 -14.81 6.37
CA ILE A 96 7.96 -15.10 7.05
C ILE A 96 7.66 -13.95 8.02
N PRO A 97 6.62 -13.13 7.78
CA PRO A 97 6.26 -12.03 8.66
C PRO A 97 5.76 -12.57 10.00
N ILE A 98 6.35 -12.10 11.10
CA ILE A 98 6.01 -12.55 12.45
C ILE A 98 5.01 -11.58 13.08
N ARG A 99 5.41 -10.31 13.19
CA ARG A 99 4.65 -9.26 13.89
C ARG A 99 4.99 -7.89 13.34
N ALA A 100 4.10 -6.91 13.56
CA ALA A 100 4.33 -5.52 13.20
C ALA A 100 4.76 -4.72 14.43
N PRO A 101 6.07 -4.63 14.77
CA PRO A 101 6.51 -3.95 15.99
C PRO A 101 6.21 -2.45 16.01
N THR A 102 6.15 -1.79 14.85
CA THR A 102 5.96 -0.34 14.79
C THR A 102 5.03 0.04 13.65
N ILE A 103 4.03 0.87 13.96
CA ILE A 103 3.08 1.41 12.99
C ILE A 103 3.04 2.93 13.15
N VAL A 104 3.18 3.65 12.04
CA VAL A 104 3.12 5.11 11.98
C VAL A 104 1.95 5.53 11.10
N ILE A 105 1.12 6.45 11.58
CA ILE A 105 0.06 7.08 10.79
C ILE A 105 0.08 8.58 11.04
N SER A 106 0.14 9.34 9.96
CA SER A 106 -0.11 10.78 9.95
C SER A 106 -1.18 11.08 8.91
N VAL A 107 -2.31 11.63 9.32
CA VAL A 107 -3.44 11.96 8.46
C VAL A 107 -3.95 13.35 8.76
N GLN A 108 -4.34 14.06 7.70
CA GLN A 108 -4.95 15.37 7.78
C GLN A 108 -6.36 15.25 8.38
N THR A 109 -6.71 16.18 9.24
CA THR A 109 -7.96 16.19 9.99
C THR A 109 -8.59 17.57 9.99
N ASP A 110 -9.87 17.64 10.34
CA ASP A 110 -10.52 18.91 10.68
C ASP A 110 -9.86 19.59 11.89
N LYS A 111 -9.97 20.91 11.94
CA LYS A 111 -9.51 21.69 13.09
C LYS A 111 -10.39 21.36 14.32
N GLY A 112 -9.75 21.27 15.48
CA GLY A 112 -10.46 21.18 16.77
C GLY A 112 -10.78 19.76 17.23
N ILE A 113 -10.34 18.73 16.51
CA ILE A 113 -10.41 17.35 17.01
C ILE A 113 -9.29 17.13 18.03
N GLU A 114 -9.65 16.55 19.17
CA GLU A 114 -8.70 16.20 20.21
C GLU A 114 -7.73 15.11 19.74
N LEU A 115 -6.45 15.24 20.07
CA LEU A 115 -5.41 14.32 19.64
C LEU A 115 -5.66 12.88 20.13
N GLU A 116 -6.15 12.72 21.35
CA GLU A 116 -6.42 11.39 21.92
C GLU A 116 -7.61 10.71 21.25
N THR A 117 -8.63 11.49 20.90
CA THR A 117 -9.74 11.03 20.08
C THR A 117 -9.25 10.55 18.70
N ILE A 118 -8.33 11.28 18.06
CA ILE A 118 -7.73 10.85 16.78
C ILE A 118 -6.98 9.53 16.96
N ARG A 119 -6.10 9.44 17.97
CA ARG A 119 -5.28 8.25 18.23
C ARG A 119 -6.13 7.01 18.47
N THR A 120 -7.11 7.11 19.36
CA THR A 120 -8.01 6.00 19.71
C THR A 120 -8.85 5.57 18.51
N THR A 121 -9.40 6.53 17.77
CA THR A 121 -10.25 6.23 16.60
C THR A 121 -9.44 5.56 15.49
N LEU A 122 -8.27 6.08 15.15
CA LEU A 122 -7.43 5.51 14.09
C LEU A 122 -6.89 4.14 14.45
N LYS A 123 -6.53 3.91 15.72
CA LYS A 123 -6.13 2.57 16.17
C LYS A 123 -7.27 1.56 15.93
N LYS A 124 -8.47 1.86 16.41
CA LYS A 124 -9.62 0.94 16.38
C LYS A 124 -10.24 0.75 14.98
N GLU A 125 -10.49 1.84 14.27
CA GLU A 125 -11.27 1.81 13.02
C GLU A 125 -10.41 1.67 11.75
N VAL A 126 -9.09 1.85 11.88
CA VAL A 126 -8.14 1.75 10.76
C VAL A 126 -7.16 0.62 11.00
N ILE A 127 -6.31 0.70 12.03
CA ILE A 127 -5.21 -0.26 12.21
C ILE A 127 -5.74 -1.66 12.53
N GLU A 128 -6.57 -1.80 13.56
CA GLU A 128 -7.14 -3.08 14.00
C GLU A 128 -8.13 -3.69 12.99
N LYS A 129 -8.60 -2.91 12.02
CA LYS A 129 -9.44 -3.41 10.91
C LYS A 129 -8.64 -3.89 9.71
N VAL A 130 -7.36 -3.51 9.62
CA VAL A 130 -6.49 -3.79 8.48
C VAL A 130 -5.45 -4.85 8.80
N ILE A 131 -4.76 -4.72 9.93
CA ILE A 131 -3.70 -5.64 10.31
C ILE A 131 -4.31 -6.80 11.11
N PRO A 132 -4.07 -8.06 10.72
CA PRO A 132 -4.55 -9.22 11.46
C PRO A 132 -4.10 -9.18 12.91
N LYS A 133 -5.01 -9.56 13.82
CA LYS A 133 -4.74 -9.54 15.26
C LYS A 133 -3.51 -10.35 15.66
N HIS A 134 -3.18 -11.43 14.93
CA HIS A 134 -2.01 -12.26 15.24
C HIS A 134 -0.67 -11.59 14.90
N ASN A 135 -0.66 -10.51 14.09
CA ASN A 135 0.53 -9.71 13.84
C ASN A 135 0.63 -8.49 14.79
N LEU A 136 -0.34 -8.28 15.67
CA LEU A 136 -0.37 -7.20 16.65
C LEU A 136 -0.24 -7.79 18.07
N ASP A 137 0.59 -7.16 18.89
CA ASP A 137 0.81 -7.57 20.28
C ASP A 137 0.91 -6.36 21.22
N ASP A 138 1.00 -6.65 22.53
CA ASP A 138 1.11 -5.62 23.57
C ASP A 138 2.42 -4.81 23.49
N LYS A 139 3.40 -5.28 22.72
CA LYS A 139 4.69 -4.61 22.48
C LYS A 139 4.68 -3.78 21.19
N THR A 140 3.57 -3.77 20.45
CA THR A 140 3.44 -3.02 19.21
C THR A 140 3.37 -1.52 19.54
N ILE A 141 4.26 -0.75 18.93
CA ILE A 141 4.38 0.69 19.14
C ILE A 141 3.57 1.42 18.08
N TYR A 142 2.64 2.27 18.53
CA TYR A 142 1.77 3.05 17.67
C TYR A 142 2.16 4.54 17.68
N HIS A 143 2.71 5.03 16.58
CA HIS A 143 2.97 6.45 16.35
C HIS A 143 1.84 7.05 15.53
N ILE A 144 0.75 7.42 16.20
CA ILE A 144 -0.43 8.04 15.55
C ILE A 144 -0.41 9.55 15.80
N GLN A 145 -0.39 10.33 14.72
CA GLN A 145 -0.17 11.78 14.73
C GLN A 145 1.05 12.18 15.58
N PRO A 146 2.26 11.63 15.32
CA PRO A 146 3.43 11.91 16.15
C PRO A 146 3.82 13.40 16.16
N SER A 147 3.50 14.14 15.08
CA SER A 147 3.69 15.59 14.97
C SER A 147 2.64 16.42 15.71
N GLY A 148 1.62 15.79 16.29
CA GLY A 148 0.44 16.47 16.82
C GLY A 148 -0.60 16.77 15.73
N PRO A 149 -1.41 17.85 15.89
CA PRO A 149 -2.47 18.18 14.95
C PRO A 149 -1.97 18.44 13.54
N PHE A 150 -2.58 17.77 12.55
CA PHE A 150 -2.28 17.94 11.12
C PHE A 150 -3.53 18.45 10.42
N VAL A 151 -3.63 19.77 10.27
CA VAL A 151 -4.83 20.45 9.73
C VAL A 151 -4.61 20.95 8.30
N ILE A 152 -3.43 21.52 8.02
CA ILE A 152 -3.07 22.04 6.70
C ILE A 152 -2.25 20.97 5.98
N GLY A 153 -2.73 20.46 4.84
CA GLY A 153 -2.10 19.39 4.07
C GLY A 153 -2.35 19.53 2.57
N GLY A 154 -1.91 18.54 1.79
CA GLY A 154 -1.97 18.56 0.32
C GLY A 154 -1.00 19.58 -0.30
N PRO A 155 -1.26 20.04 -1.54
CA PRO A 155 -0.37 20.96 -2.27
C PRO A 155 -0.07 22.28 -1.56
N GLN A 156 -0.88 22.64 -0.55
CA GLN A 156 -0.64 23.82 0.27
C GLN A 156 0.56 23.65 1.22
N SER A 157 0.87 22.41 1.62
CA SER A 157 1.91 22.10 2.62
C SER A 157 3.14 21.42 2.03
N ASP A 158 3.00 20.70 0.92
CA ASP A 158 4.04 19.86 0.32
C ASP A 158 3.85 19.86 -1.21
N SER A 159 4.94 20.05 -1.96
CA SER A 159 4.95 20.33 -3.40
C SER A 159 5.09 19.09 -4.27
#